data_AF-A0A1V2LV37-F1
#
_entry.id   AF-A0A1V2LV37-F1
#
_cell.length_a   1.000
_cell.length_b   1.000
_cell.length_c   1.000
_cell.angle_alpha   90.00
_cell.angle_beta   90.00
_cell.angle_gamma   90.00
#
_symmetry.space_group_name_H-M   'P 1'
#
loop_
_entity.id
_entity.type
_entity.pdbx_description
1 polymer ?
#
loop_
_entity_poly.entity_id
_entity_poly.type
_entity_poly.pdbx_seq_one_letter_code
_entity_poly.pdbx_strand_id
1 'polypeptide(L)'
;MSSVPFREIEVPVFDKYKAVAILAKNVTNLQNIKENLIKGNTDYDYSFINAQNIISLEQLYSAFYKVMLDESHGSMKSRTLHTELIYALSPFKNILDCLNKFGISKTSDTLLVVKIVKGETVTPIFIKENLENLERIIDGDLIELNDENLQGSANVKMIEKNYKLNIRNTALKDNWDEITRSLVAITQLKATRMVIATTGKYTRPIFPTCVVLFMAYAQWAYSYYFCYSHIYQKSGDKSSMIAFLVITNTLWLILLLSWVLVIILGPGSQDVQVNPYDLDCYASNGYRLTKNTDTVSLLSAERPTYEDSLYLLNPPDIFECDPNGLPFWCSACSSLKLLRSHHSSLTTKCIPFFDHYCSFIGSTIGKRNYGPFMIFVICAEVMLLFTSITVIIYGGIWNSLNAAFIVLVVITGTFAILVGNLLFNQISDLFNGETTLERMHRIRWKKSLRSKTPQNNMGNLTSYVNTIHPYNEKLRIVVALQPDDLPYNKGFIENWNSWFFDISKLKEPDQISHYSYTMFGIKFKKTIRQRIEIGEYKIFGANDGLRG
;
A
#
# COMPACT_ATOMS: atom_id res chain seq x y z
N MET A 1 -31.37 -34.01 20.31
CA MET A 1 -30.24 -33.12 20.63
C MET A 1 -29.04 -33.70 19.92
N SER A 2 -28.45 -33.01 18.95
CA SER A 2 -27.28 -33.52 18.24
C SER A 2 -26.15 -33.74 19.26
N SER A 3 -25.53 -34.92 19.21
CA SER A 3 -24.49 -35.38 20.13
C SER A 3 -23.09 -34.88 19.76
N VAL A 4 -22.99 -33.89 18.88
CA VAL A 4 -21.72 -33.35 18.39
C VAL A 4 -21.10 -32.46 19.45
N PRO A 5 -19.90 -32.76 19.96
CA PRO A 5 -19.25 -31.90 20.93
C PRO A 5 -18.78 -30.60 20.25
N PHE A 6 -19.13 -29.45 20.83
CA PHE A 6 -18.71 -28.13 20.35
C PHE A 6 -18.29 -27.24 21.50
N ARG A 7 -17.52 -26.19 21.18
CA ARG A 7 -17.12 -25.18 22.14
C ARG A 7 -17.48 -23.79 21.66
N GLU A 8 -18.17 -23.04 22.50
CA GLU A 8 -18.43 -21.62 22.27
C GLU A 8 -17.23 -20.79 22.75
N ILE A 9 -16.76 -19.90 21.88
CA ILE A 9 -15.65 -19.00 22.10
C ILE A 9 -16.23 -17.60 22.17
N GLU A 10 -16.06 -16.98 23.32
CA GLU A 10 -16.51 -15.62 23.60
C GLU A 10 -15.37 -14.86 24.27
N VAL A 11 -15.29 -13.56 24.01
CA VAL A 11 -14.36 -12.67 24.71
C VAL A 11 -15.15 -11.51 25.30
N PRO A 12 -15.09 -11.24 26.62
CA PRO A 12 -16.00 -10.30 27.29
C PRO A 12 -16.03 -8.88 26.72
N VAL A 13 -14.93 -8.42 26.13
CA VAL A 13 -14.81 -7.06 25.55
C VAL A 13 -15.50 -6.95 24.18
N PHE A 14 -15.74 -8.07 23.50
CA PHE A 14 -16.30 -8.13 22.15
C PHE A 14 -17.57 -9.00 22.13
N ASP A 15 -18.57 -8.62 22.92
CA ASP A 15 -19.88 -9.26 23.02
C ASP A 15 -20.62 -9.41 21.67
N LYS A 16 -20.35 -8.49 20.73
CA LYS A 16 -20.89 -8.52 19.36
C LYS A 16 -20.44 -9.70 18.53
N TYR A 17 -19.42 -10.45 18.94
CA TYR A 17 -18.89 -11.56 18.17
C TYR A 17 -18.75 -12.80 19.03
N LYS A 18 -19.16 -13.92 18.45
CA LYS A 18 -19.07 -15.24 19.06
C LYS A 18 -18.53 -16.21 18.03
N ALA A 19 -17.90 -17.27 18.51
CA ALA A 19 -17.46 -18.35 17.62
C ALA A 19 -17.83 -19.71 18.16
N VAL A 20 -18.12 -20.63 17.24
CA VAL A 20 -18.34 -22.05 17.55
C VAL A 20 -17.17 -22.83 16.96
N ALA A 21 -16.48 -23.59 17.79
CA ALA A 21 -15.28 -24.32 17.42
C ALA A 21 -15.39 -25.82 17.73
N ILE A 22 -14.87 -26.64 16.82
CA ILE A 22 -14.90 -28.12 16.89
C ILE A 22 -13.57 -28.65 16.35
N LEU A 23 -13.14 -29.81 16.85
CA LEU A 23 -11.99 -30.52 16.34
C LEU A 23 -12.46 -31.76 15.55
N ALA A 24 -11.99 -31.90 14.33
CA ALA A 24 -12.26 -33.04 13.45
C ALA A 24 -10.98 -33.85 13.25
N LYS A 25 -11.02 -35.16 13.48
CA LYS A 25 -9.92 -36.12 13.26
C LYS A 25 -10.24 -37.09 12.12
N ASN A 26 -9.20 -37.72 11.58
CA ASN A 26 -9.32 -38.74 10.53
C ASN A 26 -10.09 -38.26 9.28
N VAL A 27 -9.99 -36.98 8.94
CA VAL A 27 -10.75 -36.37 7.84
C VAL A 27 -10.23 -36.85 6.48
N THR A 28 -11.07 -37.51 5.70
CA THR A 28 -10.68 -38.12 4.41
C THR A 28 -10.92 -37.19 3.22
N ASN A 29 -11.89 -36.28 3.33
CA ASN A 29 -12.40 -35.47 2.21
C ASN A 29 -11.78 -34.06 2.10
N LEU A 30 -10.57 -33.85 2.64
CA LEU A 30 -9.87 -32.56 2.70
C LEU A 30 -9.79 -31.82 1.36
N GLN A 31 -9.54 -32.55 0.27
CA GLN A 31 -9.42 -31.97 -1.08
C GLN A 31 -10.75 -31.37 -1.55
N ASN A 32 -11.86 -32.05 -1.25
CA ASN A 32 -13.21 -31.59 -1.58
C ASN A 32 -13.55 -30.31 -0.79
N ILE A 33 -13.25 -30.29 0.51
CA ILE A 33 -13.42 -29.10 1.36
C ILE A 33 -12.63 -27.91 0.79
N LYS A 34 -11.35 -28.14 0.44
CA LYS A 34 -10.48 -27.11 -0.12
C LYS A 34 -10.98 -26.55 -1.44
N GLU A 35 -11.49 -27.40 -2.33
CA GLU A 35 -12.04 -26.96 -3.62
C GLU A 35 -13.32 -26.12 -3.46
N ASN A 36 -14.21 -26.50 -2.55
CA ASN A 36 -15.43 -25.73 -2.28
C ASN A 36 -15.14 -24.37 -1.63
N LEU A 37 -14.15 -24.30 -0.73
CA LEU A 37 -13.66 -23.03 -0.19
C LEU A 37 -13.15 -22.09 -1.29
N ILE A 38 -12.35 -22.61 -2.23
CA ILE A 38 -11.82 -21.82 -3.35
C ILE A 38 -12.93 -21.34 -4.28
N LYS A 39 -13.99 -22.15 -4.47
CA LYS A 39 -15.18 -21.80 -5.25
C LYS A 39 -16.09 -20.79 -4.55
N GLY A 40 -15.85 -20.47 -3.27
CA GLY A 40 -16.67 -19.54 -2.49
C GLY A 40 -18.04 -20.10 -2.12
N ASN A 41 -18.15 -21.42 -1.92
CA ASN A 41 -19.40 -22.04 -1.49
C ASN A 41 -19.73 -21.65 -0.04
N THR A 42 -20.92 -21.09 0.18
CA THR A 42 -21.39 -20.62 1.49
C THR A 42 -21.54 -21.74 2.51
N ASP A 43 -21.80 -22.97 2.07
CA ASP A 43 -21.89 -24.15 2.94
C ASP A 43 -20.55 -24.49 3.61
N TYR A 44 -19.45 -23.92 3.12
CA TYR A 44 -18.09 -24.13 3.61
C TYR A 44 -17.52 -22.86 4.24
N ASP A 45 -18.34 -21.86 4.57
CA ASP A 45 -17.90 -20.63 5.22
C ASP A 45 -17.51 -20.86 6.69
N TYR A 46 -16.35 -21.50 6.89
CA TYR A 46 -15.73 -21.80 8.17
C TYR A 46 -14.22 -21.57 8.07
N SER A 47 -13.58 -21.37 9.22
CA SER A 47 -12.13 -21.39 9.32
C SER A 47 -11.65 -22.83 9.52
N PHE A 48 -11.13 -23.45 8.45
CA PHE A 48 -10.52 -24.79 8.51
C PHE A 48 -9.02 -24.66 8.78
N ILE A 49 -8.62 -24.86 10.03
CA ILE A 49 -7.27 -24.69 10.55
C ILE A 49 -6.60 -26.06 10.70
N ASN A 50 -5.34 -26.19 10.28
CA ASN A 50 -4.54 -27.38 10.52
C ASN A 50 -4.16 -27.47 12.02
N ALA A 51 -4.77 -28.43 12.71
CA ALA A 51 -4.62 -28.64 14.15
C ALA A 51 -3.17 -28.98 14.57
N GLN A 52 -2.33 -29.45 13.65
CA GLN A 52 -0.92 -29.74 13.96
C GLN A 52 -0.11 -28.49 14.38
N ASN A 53 -0.61 -27.28 14.13
CA ASN A 53 0.02 -26.03 14.56
C ASN A 53 -0.59 -25.43 15.85
N ILE A 54 -1.62 -26.06 16.41
CA ILE A 54 -2.39 -25.55 17.54
C ILE A 54 -2.18 -26.46 18.74
N ILE A 55 -1.79 -25.91 19.88
CA ILE A 55 -1.46 -26.70 21.08
C ILE A 55 -2.39 -26.45 22.25
N SER A 56 -3.11 -25.33 22.25
CA SER A 56 -3.98 -24.95 23.36
C SER A 56 -5.11 -24.04 22.91
N LEU A 57 -6.17 -24.03 23.72
CA LEU A 57 -7.28 -23.11 23.61
C LEU A 57 -6.80 -21.67 23.80
N GLU A 58 -5.87 -21.41 24.72
CA GLU A 58 -5.34 -20.07 24.97
C GLU A 58 -4.77 -19.43 23.68
N GLN A 59 -4.08 -20.22 22.85
CA GLN A 59 -3.61 -19.80 21.52
C GLN A 59 -4.76 -19.39 20.61
N LEU A 60 -5.85 -20.17 20.59
CA LEU A 60 -7.03 -19.91 19.79
C LEU A 60 -7.81 -18.67 20.27
N TYR A 61 -8.07 -18.56 21.58
CA TYR A 61 -8.73 -17.38 22.18
C TYR A 61 -7.91 -16.11 21.94
N SER A 62 -6.58 -16.19 22.06
CA SER A 62 -5.68 -15.08 21.76
C SER A 62 -5.78 -14.63 20.31
N ALA A 63 -5.80 -15.57 19.36
CA ALA A 63 -5.97 -15.24 17.95
C ALA A 63 -7.36 -14.68 17.66
N PHE A 64 -8.42 -15.25 18.23
CA PHE A 64 -9.78 -14.75 18.10
C PHE A 64 -9.89 -13.31 18.62
N TYR A 65 -9.40 -13.03 19.84
CA TYR A 65 -9.34 -11.68 20.40
C TYR A 65 -8.65 -10.69 19.45
N LYS A 66 -7.51 -11.10 18.88
CA LYS A 66 -6.78 -10.29 17.92
C LYS A 66 -7.59 -9.99 16.66
N VAL A 67 -8.30 -10.98 16.11
CA VAL A 67 -9.16 -10.77 14.93
C VAL A 67 -10.27 -9.78 15.24
N MET A 68 -10.93 -9.89 16.40
CA MET A 68 -12.00 -8.97 16.80
C MET A 68 -11.46 -7.55 17.01
N LEU A 69 -10.25 -7.42 17.57
CA LEU A 69 -9.56 -6.15 17.69
C LEU A 69 -9.24 -5.56 16.30
N ASP A 70 -8.70 -6.38 15.39
CA ASP A 70 -8.34 -5.94 14.05
C ASP A 70 -9.58 -5.56 13.22
N GLU A 71 -10.71 -6.27 13.38
CA GLU A 71 -12.01 -5.96 12.78
C GLU A 71 -12.60 -4.66 13.34
N SER A 72 -12.66 -4.51 14.67
CA SER A 72 -13.20 -3.29 15.30
C SER A 72 -12.42 -2.03 14.92
N HIS A 73 -11.13 -2.16 14.62
CA HIS A 73 -10.27 -1.08 14.14
C HIS A 73 -10.21 -0.97 12.60
N GLY A 74 -10.96 -1.79 11.84
CA GLY A 74 -10.97 -1.77 10.37
C GLY A 74 -9.62 -2.09 9.73
N SER A 75 -8.79 -2.88 10.43
CA SER A 75 -7.39 -3.13 10.11
C SER A 75 -7.06 -4.57 9.67
N MET A 76 -8.09 -5.40 9.49
CA MET A 76 -7.99 -6.76 8.94
C MET A 76 -7.20 -6.80 7.63
N LYS A 77 -6.49 -7.91 7.39
CA LYS A 77 -5.68 -8.13 6.19
C LYS A 77 -6.38 -8.94 5.12
N SER A 78 -7.25 -9.84 5.55
CA SER A 78 -8.03 -10.72 4.70
C SER A 78 -9.46 -10.18 4.51
N ARG A 79 -10.23 -10.86 3.66
CA ARG A 79 -11.59 -10.46 3.29
C ARG A 79 -12.67 -10.97 4.23
N THR A 80 -12.38 -12.00 5.05
CA THR A 80 -13.36 -12.66 5.92
C THR A 80 -12.76 -12.92 7.29
N LEU A 81 -13.59 -12.91 8.34
CA LEU A 81 -13.15 -13.21 9.71
C LEU A 81 -12.52 -14.59 9.83
N HIS A 82 -13.06 -15.58 9.11
CA HIS A 82 -12.52 -16.93 9.06
C HIS A 82 -11.09 -16.99 8.51
N THR A 83 -10.80 -16.24 7.44
CA THR A 83 -9.45 -16.16 6.88
C THR A 83 -8.53 -15.34 7.78
N GLU A 84 -9.06 -14.31 8.43
CA GLU A 84 -8.31 -13.47 9.36
C GLU A 84 -7.86 -14.26 10.58
N LEU A 85 -8.67 -15.22 11.06
CA LEU A 85 -8.28 -16.12 12.15
C LEU A 85 -7.07 -16.99 11.79
N ILE A 86 -7.05 -17.59 10.59
CA ILE A 86 -5.90 -18.35 10.09
C ILE A 86 -4.68 -17.42 9.96
N TYR A 87 -4.91 -16.19 9.49
CA TYR A 87 -3.87 -15.18 9.41
C TYR A 87 -3.32 -14.84 10.79
N ALA A 88 -4.16 -14.55 11.78
CA ALA A 88 -3.76 -14.20 13.14
C ALA A 88 -2.93 -15.30 13.81
N LEU A 89 -3.37 -16.56 13.70
CA LEU A 89 -2.66 -17.72 14.26
C LEU A 89 -1.26 -17.90 13.68
N SER A 90 -1.10 -17.72 12.37
CA SER A 90 0.19 -17.93 11.71
C SER A 90 1.22 -16.84 12.06
N PRO A 91 2.54 -17.06 11.92
CA PRO A 91 3.55 -16.00 12.02
C PRO A 91 3.85 -15.29 10.68
N PHE A 92 3.28 -15.77 9.57
CA PHE A 92 3.63 -15.30 8.21
C PHE A 92 2.93 -14.00 7.82
N LYS A 93 3.58 -13.17 6.98
CA LYS A 93 3.00 -11.90 6.51
C LYS A 93 2.13 -12.07 5.25
N ASN A 94 2.39 -13.09 4.45
CA ASN A 94 1.68 -13.38 3.21
C ASN A 94 0.49 -14.31 3.49
N ILE A 95 -0.73 -13.86 3.17
CA ILE A 95 -1.97 -14.61 3.41
C ILE A 95 -1.95 -15.98 2.73
N LEU A 96 -1.38 -16.10 1.54
CA LEU A 96 -1.31 -17.38 0.82
C LEU A 96 -0.43 -18.39 1.57
N ASP A 97 0.67 -17.94 2.16
CA ASP A 97 1.54 -18.79 2.98
C ASP A 97 0.84 -19.20 4.29
N CYS A 98 0.02 -18.31 4.87
CA CYS A 98 -0.81 -18.62 6.03
C CYS A 98 -1.80 -19.73 5.69
N LEU A 99 -2.57 -19.57 4.62
CA LEU A 99 -3.57 -20.55 4.19
C LEU A 99 -2.94 -21.91 3.84
N ASN A 100 -1.77 -21.92 3.20
CA ASN A 100 -1.12 -23.17 2.83
C ASN A 100 -0.53 -23.95 4.02
N LYS A 101 -0.08 -23.27 5.08
CA LYS A 101 0.60 -23.91 6.23
C LYS A 101 -0.28 -24.09 7.46
N PHE A 102 -1.18 -23.14 7.70
CA PHE A 102 -2.11 -23.12 8.84
C PHE A 102 -3.55 -23.44 8.43
N GLY A 103 -3.90 -23.37 7.15
CA GLY A 103 -5.17 -23.90 6.64
C GLY A 103 -5.05 -25.37 6.21
N ILE A 104 -5.95 -25.83 5.32
CA ILE A 104 -6.00 -27.22 4.86
C ILE A 104 -4.70 -27.62 4.12
N SER A 105 -3.96 -28.54 4.74
CA SER A 105 -2.74 -29.17 4.22
C SER A 105 -3.02 -30.58 3.71
N LYS A 106 -2.17 -31.08 2.81
CA LYS A 106 -2.19 -32.50 2.38
C LYS A 106 -1.56 -33.45 3.41
N THR A 107 -0.94 -32.91 4.46
CA THR A 107 -0.12 -33.66 5.42
C THR A 107 -0.81 -33.92 6.75
N SER A 108 -2.02 -33.39 6.96
CA SER A 108 -2.77 -33.53 8.20
C SER A 108 -4.22 -33.86 7.87
N ASP A 109 -4.73 -34.92 8.48
CA ASP A 109 -6.13 -35.34 8.50
C ASP A 109 -6.90 -34.74 9.68
N THR A 110 -6.25 -33.93 10.51
CA THR A 110 -6.85 -33.31 11.69
C THR A 110 -7.03 -31.80 11.48
N LEU A 111 -8.26 -31.33 11.66
CA LEU A 111 -8.67 -29.95 11.44
C LEU A 111 -9.37 -29.37 12.66
N LEU A 112 -8.97 -28.15 13.04
CA LEU A 112 -9.74 -27.29 13.92
C LEU A 112 -10.69 -26.45 13.04
N VAL A 113 -11.98 -26.53 13.29
CA VAL A 113 -13.01 -25.85 12.50
C VAL A 113 -13.66 -24.78 13.37
N VAL A 114 -13.69 -23.54 12.89
CA VAL A 114 -14.24 -22.40 13.64
C VAL A 114 -15.21 -21.60 12.77
N LYS A 115 -16.45 -21.41 13.25
CA LYS A 115 -17.44 -20.48 12.68
C LYS A 115 -17.45 -19.21 13.52
N ILE A 116 -17.17 -18.06 12.91
CA ILE A 116 -17.25 -16.74 13.55
C ILE A 116 -18.51 -16.05 13.06
N VAL A 117 -19.32 -15.55 14.00
CA VAL A 117 -20.64 -14.97 13.76
C VAL A 117 -20.90 -13.81 14.70
N LYS A 118 -21.87 -12.96 14.34
CA LYS A 118 -22.30 -11.88 15.21
C LYS A 118 -23.13 -12.43 16.38
N GLY A 119 -22.90 -11.93 17.58
CA GLY A 119 -23.40 -12.49 18.84
C GLY A 119 -24.92 -12.68 18.88
N GLU A 120 -25.68 -11.75 18.31
CA GLU A 120 -27.16 -11.81 18.23
C GLU A 120 -27.68 -13.00 17.40
N THR A 121 -26.85 -13.55 16.50
CA THR A 121 -27.22 -14.66 15.63
C THR A 121 -26.96 -16.04 16.26
N VAL A 122 -26.23 -16.10 17.37
CA VAL A 122 -25.89 -17.36 18.04
C VAL A 122 -27.05 -17.82 18.92
N THR A 123 -28.04 -18.43 18.28
CA THR A 123 -29.14 -19.12 18.96
C THR A 123 -28.85 -20.63 19.03
N PRO A 124 -29.48 -21.38 19.95
CA PRO A 124 -29.37 -22.84 19.97
C PRO A 124 -29.77 -23.51 18.63
N ILE A 125 -30.70 -22.89 17.89
CA ILE A 125 -31.12 -23.34 16.56
C ILE A 125 -29.97 -23.14 15.56
N PHE A 126 -29.38 -21.94 15.53
CA PHE A 126 -28.23 -21.63 14.68
C PHE A 126 -27.06 -22.58 14.91
N ILE A 127 -26.72 -22.85 16.18
CA ILE A 127 -25.64 -23.80 16.51
C ILE A 127 -25.99 -25.18 15.96
N LYS A 128 -27.21 -25.67 16.21
CA LYS A 128 -27.67 -26.97 15.74
C LYS A 128 -27.58 -27.11 14.21
N GLU A 129 -28.05 -26.12 13.46
CA GLU A 129 -27.98 -26.11 11.99
C GLU A 129 -26.53 -26.15 11.47
N ASN A 130 -25.63 -25.39 12.11
CA ASN A 130 -24.21 -25.42 11.74
C ASN A 130 -23.55 -26.75 12.08
N LEU A 131 -23.92 -27.38 13.20
CA LEU A 131 -23.41 -28.71 13.55
C LEU A 131 -23.88 -29.77 12.56
N GLU A 132 -25.16 -29.78 12.20
CA GLU A 132 -25.71 -30.69 11.18
C GLU A 132 -25.05 -30.46 9.81
N ASN A 133 -24.75 -29.20 9.46
CA ASN A 133 -23.99 -28.90 8.24
C ASN A 133 -22.55 -29.41 8.32
N LEU A 134 -21.87 -29.28 9.47
CA LEU A 134 -20.51 -29.78 9.67
C LEU A 134 -20.43 -31.31 9.56
N GLU A 135 -21.38 -32.04 10.15
CA GLU A 135 -21.49 -33.50 10.01
C GLU A 135 -21.70 -33.91 8.54
N ARG A 136 -22.39 -33.09 7.75
CA ARG A 136 -22.61 -33.36 6.31
C ARG A 136 -21.37 -33.10 5.46
N ILE A 137 -20.59 -32.06 5.77
CA ILE A 137 -19.46 -31.63 4.91
C ILE A 137 -18.12 -32.25 5.31
N ILE A 138 -17.97 -32.73 6.55
CA ILE A 138 -16.72 -33.35 7.05
C ILE A 138 -16.91 -34.86 7.12
N ASP A 139 -16.12 -35.59 6.33
CA ASP A 139 -16.03 -37.05 6.44
C ASP A 139 -14.90 -37.41 7.41
N GLY A 140 -15.23 -37.46 8.70
CA GLY A 140 -14.29 -37.71 9.79
C GLY A 140 -14.95 -37.67 11.18
N ASP A 141 -14.15 -37.90 12.21
CA ASP A 141 -14.63 -37.97 13.60
C ASP A 141 -14.65 -36.58 14.24
N LEU A 142 -15.84 -36.07 14.57
CA LEU A 142 -15.99 -34.83 15.33
C LEU A 142 -15.81 -35.10 16.83
N ILE A 143 -14.78 -34.50 17.41
CA ILE A 143 -14.39 -34.70 18.82
C ILE A 143 -14.39 -33.39 19.60
N GLU A 144 -14.42 -33.52 20.92
CA GLU A 144 -14.43 -32.37 21.81
C GLU A 144 -13.14 -31.53 21.70
N LEU A 145 -13.32 -30.21 21.66
CA LEU A 145 -12.22 -29.25 21.64
C LEU A 145 -11.73 -28.96 23.07
N ASN A 146 -10.63 -29.60 23.45
CA ASN A 146 -9.90 -29.37 24.69
C ASN A 146 -8.37 -29.44 24.45
N ASP A 147 -7.60 -28.99 25.44
CA ASP A 147 -6.13 -28.91 25.31
C ASP A 147 -5.50 -30.29 25.14
N GLU A 148 -6.02 -31.33 25.79
CA GLU A 148 -5.51 -32.71 25.65
C GLU A 148 -5.60 -33.22 24.20
N ASN A 149 -6.76 -33.00 23.56
CA ASN A 149 -6.99 -33.40 22.17
C ASN A 149 -6.17 -32.57 21.17
N LEU A 150 -5.96 -31.28 21.45
CA LEU A 150 -5.11 -30.40 20.65
C LEU A 150 -3.65 -30.82 20.75
N GLN A 151 -3.13 -31.00 21.97
CA GLN A 151 -1.76 -31.44 22.21
C GLN A 151 -1.50 -32.82 21.58
N GLY A 152 -2.45 -33.74 21.66
CA GLY A 152 -2.36 -35.06 21.00
C GLY A 152 -2.31 -34.99 19.46
N SER A 153 -2.78 -33.90 18.86
CA SER A 153 -2.77 -33.68 17.41
C SER A 153 -1.61 -32.77 16.96
N ALA A 154 -0.96 -32.09 17.90
CA ALA A 154 0.06 -31.09 17.62
C ALA A 154 1.37 -31.71 17.12
N ASN A 155 2.00 -31.06 16.15
CA ASN A 155 3.31 -31.47 15.64
C ASN A 155 4.37 -30.43 16.02
N VAL A 156 5.09 -30.68 17.12
CA VAL A 156 6.17 -29.80 17.61
C VAL A 156 7.22 -29.52 16.52
N LYS A 157 7.48 -30.49 15.61
CA LYS A 157 8.45 -30.36 14.50
C LYS A 157 8.02 -29.25 13.54
N MET A 158 6.74 -29.21 13.27
CA MET A 158 6.14 -28.24 12.37
C MET A 158 5.99 -26.88 13.05
N ILE A 159 5.64 -26.85 14.34
CA ILE A 159 5.54 -25.61 15.13
C ILE A 159 6.92 -24.92 15.20
N GLU A 160 7.99 -25.65 15.55
CA GLU A 160 9.37 -25.11 15.53
C GLU A 160 9.73 -24.49 14.19
N LYS A 161 9.45 -25.21 13.10
CA LYS A 161 9.74 -24.77 11.73
C LYS A 161 8.93 -23.53 11.33
N ASN A 162 7.64 -23.51 11.66
CA ASN A 162 6.73 -22.44 11.24
C ASN A 162 6.94 -21.17 12.07
N TYR A 163 7.06 -21.29 13.39
CA TYR A 163 7.25 -20.17 14.32
C TYR A 163 8.72 -19.79 14.54
N LYS A 164 9.67 -20.55 13.99
CA LYS A 164 11.12 -20.37 14.18
C LYS A 164 11.54 -20.41 15.65
N LEU A 165 10.93 -21.32 16.40
CA LEU A 165 11.22 -21.57 17.81
C LEU A 165 12.23 -22.72 17.95
N ASN A 166 13.03 -22.70 19.01
CA ASN A 166 13.94 -23.78 19.37
C ASN A 166 13.43 -24.47 20.64
N ILE A 167 12.59 -25.50 20.48
CA ILE A 167 11.83 -26.15 21.56
C ILE A 167 12.51 -27.47 21.97
N ARG A 168 13.02 -28.24 21.01
CA ARG A 168 13.55 -29.59 21.24
C ARG A 168 14.92 -29.65 21.88
N ASN A 169 15.72 -28.60 21.70
CA ASN A 169 17.08 -28.52 22.24
C ASN A 169 17.16 -27.69 23.53
N THR A 170 16.01 -27.39 24.14
CA THR A 170 15.88 -26.59 25.36
C THR A 170 15.07 -27.37 26.40
N ALA A 171 15.02 -26.87 27.65
CA ALA A 171 14.20 -27.46 28.71
C ALA A 171 12.68 -27.39 28.45
N LEU A 172 12.26 -26.83 27.30
CA LEU A 172 10.89 -26.56 26.90
C LEU A 172 10.16 -27.76 26.29
N LYS A 173 10.88 -28.85 26.00
CA LYS A 173 10.41 -29.98 25.18
C LYS A 173 9.08 -30.59 25.65
N ASP A 174 8.78 -30.51 26.95
CA ASP A 174 7.56 -31.04 27.58
C ASP A 174 6.79 -29.96 28.39
N ASN A 175 7.13 -28.67 28.22
CA ASN A 175 6.47 -27.56 28.92
C ASN A 175 5.46 -26.85 27.98
N TRP A 176 4.26 -27.43 27.87
CA TRP A 176 3.20 -26.91 27.00
C TRP A 176 2.78 -25.47 27.32
N ASP A 177 2.84 -25.07 28.59
CA ASP A 177 2.48 -23.72 29.03
C ASP A 177 3.45 -22.68 28.47
N GLU A 178 4.75 -22.97 28.51
CA GLU A 178 5.77 -22.04 28.03
C GLU A 178 5.81 -21.96 26.49
N ILE A 179 5.53 -23.08 25.81
CA ILE A 179 5.31 -23.06 24.36
C ILE A 179 4.07 -22.24 24.05
N THR A 180 2.96 -22.44 24.77
CA THR A 180 1.71 -21.68 24.60
C THR A 180 1.95 -20.19 24.74
N ARG A 181 2.63 -19.75 25.82
CA ARG A 181 2.98 -18.34 26.02
C ARG A 181 3.80 -17.78 24.87
N SER A 182 4.74 -18.55 24.33
CA SER A 182 5.55 -18.12 23.18
C SER A 182 4.71 -17.96 21.91
N LEU A 183 3.80 -18.89 21.63
CA LEU A 183 2.90 -18.82 20.48
C LEU A 183 1.88 -17.67 20.61
N VAL A 184 1.31 -17.49 21.80
CA VAL A 184 0.43 -16.36 22.12
C VAL A 184 1.19 -15.04 21.95
N ALA A 185 2.40 -14.92 22.49
CA ALA A 185 3.22 -13.72 22.33
C ALA A 185 3.49 -13.41 20.86
N ILE A 186 3.86 -14.40 20.04
CA ILE A 186 4.05 -14.21 18.60
C ILE A 186 2.75 -13.76 17.92
N THR A 187 1.62 -14.38 18.26
CA THR A 187 0.29 -14.05 17.74
C THR A 187 -0.07 -12.60 18.06
N GLN A 188 0.12 -12.15 19.30
CA GLN A 188 -0.18 -10.79 19.73
C GLN A 188 0.79 -9.76 19.12
N LEU A 189 2.08 -10.07 19.10
CA LEU A 189 3.12 -9.20 18.51
C LEU A 189 3.06 -9.12 16.99
N LYS A 190 2.35 -10.05 16.33
CA LYS A 190 2.15 -10.04 14.89
C LYS A 190 1.36 -8.80 14.48
N ALA A 191 2.10 -7.74 14.14
CA ALA A 191 1.59 -6.47 13.66
C ALA A 191 0.70 -5.67 14.65
N THR A 192 1.12 -5.51 15.90
CA THR A 192 0.99 -4.16 16.49
C THR A 192 2.00 -3.28 15.75
N ARG A 193 1.54 -2.22 15.06
CA ARG A 193 2.35 -1.28 14.24
C ARG A 193 3.56 -0.64 14.97
N MET A 194 3.82 -0.96 16.23
CA MET A 194 4.73 -0.24 17.12
C MET A 194 6.21 -0.63 16.95
N VAL A 195 6.56 -1.90 16.68
CA VAL A 195 7.97 -2.37 16.81
C VAL A 195 8.82 -2.21 15.55
N ILE A 196 8.24 -2.20 14.34
CA ILE A 196 9.02 -1.97 13.11
C ILE A 196 9.31 -0.46 12.89
N ALA A 197 8.56 0.42 13.56
CA ALA A 197 8.80 1.86 13.49
C ALA A 197 10.06 2.28 14.28
N THR A 198 10.46 1.55 15.33
CA THR A 198 11.55 1.95 16.23
C THR A 198 12.94 1.60 15.69
N THR A 199 13.19 0.40 15.16
CA THR A 199 14.53 0.02 14.63
C THR A 199 14.88 0.72 13.31
N GLY A 200 13.90 0.99 12.46
CA GLY A 200 14.10 1.75 11.22
C GLY A 200 14.41 3.22 11.46
N LYS A 201 13.93 3.83 12.55
CA LYS A 201 14.10 5.27 12.81
C LYS A 201 15.57 5.66 13.01
N TYR A 202 16.36 4.80 13.68
CA TYR A 202 17.77 5.08 13.99
C TYR A 202 18.73 4.73 12.84
N THR A 203 18.36 3.81 11.96
CA THR A 203 19.21 3.38 10.82
C THR A 203 18.99 4.21 9.56
N ARG A 204 17.80 4.80 9.38
CA ARG A 204 17.44 5.65 8.23
C ARG A 204 18.36 6.86 7.98
N PRO A 205 18.86 7.61 8.98
CA PRO A 205 19.71 8.76 8.70
C PRO A 205 21.14 8.38 8.30
N ILE A 206 21.60 7.14 8.57
CA ILE A 206 22.99 6.73 8.36
C ILE A 206 23.42 6.94 6.90
N PHE A 207 22.65 6.40 5.95
CA PHE A 207 23.01 6.49 4.54
C PHE A 207 23.02 7.93 4.00
N PRO A 208 21.99 8.76 4.22
CA PRO A 208 22.03 10.19 3.90
C PRO A 208 23.21 10.93 4.53
N THR A 209 23.54 10.64 5.80
CA THR A 209 24.70 11.25 6.46
C THR A 209 26.02 10.85 5.77
N CYS A 210 26.19 9.58 5.41
CA CYS A 210 27.35 9.14 4.64
C CYS A 210 27.45 9.85 3.28
N VAL A 211 26.32 10.04 2.59
CA VAL A 211 26.27 10.78 1.32
C VAL A 211 26.73 12.22 1.51
N VAL A 212 26.21 12.95 2.51
CA VAL A 212 26.62 14.33 2.79
C VAL A 212 28.11 14.44 3.13
N LEU A 213 28.64 13.53 3.96
CA LEU A 213 30.06 13.51 4.30
C LEU A 213 30.95 13.23 3.08
N PHE A 214 30.56 12.27 2.24
CA PHE A 214 31.26 11.96 1.00
C PHE A 214 31.27 13.17 0.05
N MET A 215 30.13 13.83 -0.11
CA MET A 215 30.01 14.99 -0.97
C MET A 215 30.82 16.19 -0.44
N ALA A 216 30.87 16.40 0.88
CA ALA A 216 31.71 17.43 1.49
C ALA A 216 33.21 17.15 1.27
N TYR A 217 33.63 15.88 1.37
CA TYR A 217 34.99 15.48 1.04
C TYR A 217 35.30 15.69 -0.45
N ALA A 218 34.39 15.34 -1.35
CA ALA A 218 34.54 15.57 -2.78
C ALA A 218 34.69 17.07 -3.11
N GLN A 219 33.90 17.94 -2.45
CA GLN A 219 34.01 19.39 -2.59
C GLN A 219 35.35 19.93 -2.10
N TRP A 220 35.87 19.41 -0.99
CA TRP A 220 37.22 19.73 -0.52
C TRP A 220 38.29 19.26 -1.52
N ALA A 221 38.20 18.03 -2.02
CA ALA A 221 39.16 17.49 -2.98
C ALA A 221 39.18 18.34 -4.27
N TYR A 222 38.01 18.73 -4.78
CA TYR A 222 37.95 19.62 -5.93
C TYR A 222 38.52 21.01 -5.63
N SER A 223 38.12 21.63 -4.53
CA SER A 223 38.52 23.01 -4.21
C SER A 223 39.99 23.15 -3.83
N TYR A 224 40.49 22.29 -2.96
CA TYR A 224 41.86 22.37 -2.45
C TYR A 224 42.84 21.62 -3.35
N TYR A 225 42.59 20.33 -3.61
CA TYR A 225 43.57 19.50 -4.30
C TYR A 225 43.63 19.80 -5.80
N PHE A 226 42.47 19.95 -6.46
CA PHE A 226 42.43 20.28 -7.89
C PHE A 226 42.59 21.79 -8.15
N CYS A 227 41.71 22.66 -7.65
CA CYS A 227 41.79 24.09 -7.97
C CYS A 227 43.02 24.77 -7.36
N TYR A 228 43.23 24.68 -6.04
CA TYR A 228 44.32 25.42 -5.39
C TYR A 228 45.70 24.78 -5.63
N SER A 229 45.87 23.50 -5.29
CA SER A 229 47.18 22.85 -5.37
C SER A 229 47.62 22.56 -6.81
N HIS A 230 46.70 22.14 -7.69
CA HIS A 230 47.06 21.82 -9.06
C HIS A 230 47.01 23.04 -9.98
N ILE A 231 45.86 23.68 -10.14
CA ILE A 231 45.69 24.77 -11.12
C ILE A 231 46.49 26.01 -10.70
N TYR A 232 46.42 26.42 -9.44
CA TYR A 232 47.12 27.62 -9.01
C TYR A 232 48.60 27.37 -8.70
N GLN A 233 48.94 26.45 -7.78
CA GLN A 233 50.34 26.30 -7.39
C GLN A 233 51.23 25.68 -8.47
N LYS A 234 50.75 24.70 -9.25
CA LYS A 234 51.57 24.05 -10.29
C LYS A 234 51.48 24.74 -11.64
N SER A 235 50.27 25.06 -12.09
CA SER A 235 50.07 25.64 -13.42
C SER A 235 50.13 27.18 -13.45
N GLY A 236 50.04 27.84 -12.28
CA GLY A 236 50.06 29.31 -12.18
C GLY A 236 48.78 30.01 -12.64
N ASP A 237 47.74 29.27 -13.04
CA ASP A 237 46.50 29.84 -13.59
C ASP A 237 45.53 30.28 -12.49
N LYS A 238 45.79 31.47 -11.96
CA LYS A 238 44.99 32.08 -10.90
C LYS A 238 43.54 32.36 -11.35
N SER A 239 43.33 32.76 -12.59
CA SER A 239 42.03 33.18 -13.09
C SER A 239 41.06 31.99 -13.14
N SER A 240 41.50 30.88 -13.72
CA SER A 240 40.68 29.68 -13.82
C SER A 240 40.41 29.05 -12.46
N MET A 241 41.39 29.04 -11.55
CA MET A 241 41.18 28.62 -10.17
C MET A 241 40.04 29.42 -9.51
N ILE A 242 40.09 30.76 -9.56
CA ILE A 242 39.07 31.60 -8.94
C ILE A 242 37.70 31.32 -9.56
N ALA A 243 37.61 31.25 -10.90
CA ALA A 243 36.36 30.96 -11.59
C ALA A 243 35.76 29.61 -11.16
N PHE A 244 36.58 28.56 -11.12
CA PHE A 244 36.13 27.22 -10.74
C PHE A 244 35.70 27.15 -9.27
N LEU A 245 36.42 27.81 -8.37
CA LEU A 245 36.04 27.90 -6.97
C LEU A 245 34.71 28.63 -6.80
N VAL A 246 34.50 29.77 -7.45
CA VAL A 246 33.25 30.52 -7.35
C VAL A 246 32.07 29.68 -7.85
N ILE A 247 32.21 29.07 -9.03
CA ILE A 247 31.14 28.24 -9.62
C ILE A 247 30.81 27.04 -8.72
N THR A 248 31.82 26.26 -8.35
CA THR A 248 31.57 25.02 -7.57
C THR A 248 31.09 25.29 -6.16
N ASN A 249 31.61 26.32 -5.46
CA ASN A 249 31.11 26.65 -4.13
C ASN A 249 29.68 27.23 -4.17
N THR A 250 29.33 27.95 -5.24
CA THR A 250 27.94 28.41 -5.44
C THR A 250 26.99 27.24 -5.68
N LEU A 251 27.35 26.31 -6.56
CA LEU A 251 26.57 25.08 -6.80
C LEU A 251 26.47 24.25 -5.52
N TRP A 252 27.56 24.08 -4.79
CA TRP A 252 27.59 23.37 -3.51
C TRP A 252 26.63 23.98 -2.49
N LEU A 253 26.62 25.31 -2.36
CA LEU A 253 25.70 26.00 -1.46
C LEU A 253 24.23 25.79 -1.86
N ILE A 254 23.90 25.91 -3.15
CA ILE A 254 22.53 25.66 -3.66
C ILE A 254 22.12 24.20 -3.40
N LEU A 255 23.02 23.25 -3.62
CA LEU A 255 22.81 21.84 -3.37
C LEU A 255 22.53 21.56 -1.89
N LEU A 256 23.32 22.14 -0.97
CA LEU A 256 23.10 21.99 0.47
C LEU A 256 21.79 22.64 0.92
N LEU A 257 21.51 23.86 0.46
CA LEU A 257 20.27 24.56 0.80
C LEU A 257 19.04 23.80 0.31
N SER A 258 19.07 23.29 -0.93
CA SER A 258 17.97 22.48 -1.46
C SER A 258 17.81 21.16 -0.70
N TRP A 259 18.89 20.47 -0.33
CA TRP A 259 18.83 19.27 0.52
C TRP A 259 18.17 19.55 1.87
N VAL A 260 18.58 20.63 2.56
CA VAL A 260 17.99 21.06 3.83
C VAL A 260 16.50 21.39 3.66
N LEU A 261 16.14 22.10 2.60
CA LEU A 261 14.75 22.44 2.30
C LEU A 261 13.88 21.21 2.05
N VAL A 262 14.40 20.17 1.37
CA VAL A 262 13.66 18.91 1.15
C VAL A 262 13.26 18.25 2.48
N ILE A 263 14.14 18.31 3.47
CA ILE A 263 13.93 17.74 4.81
C ILE A 263 12.99 18.62 5.63
N ILE A 264 13.24 19.93 5.69
CA ILE A 264 12.44 20.87 6.50
C ILE A 264 10.99 20.94 6.01
N LEU A 265 10.78 21.04 4.68
CA LEU A 265 9.44 21.12 4.12
C LEU A 265 8.70 19.79 4.28
N GLY A 266 9.44 18.68 4.12
CA GLY A 266 8.91 17.33 4.09
C GLY A 266 7.98 17.08 2.89
N PRO A 267 7.52 15.84 2.69
CA PRO A 267 6.63 15.48 1.58
C PRO A 267 5.27 16.20 1.61
N GLY A 268 4.87 16.70 2.79
CA GLY A 268 3.49 17.04 3.08
C GLY A 268 2.70 15.80 3.50
N SER A 269 1.58 16.01 4.18
CA SER A 269 0.69 14.95 4.64
C SER A 269 -0.74 15.40 4.56
N GLN A 270 -1.63 14.45 4.34
CA GLN A 270 -3.06 14.61 4.58
C GLN A 270 -3.28 14.47 6.08
N ASP A 271 -3.33 15.61 6.78
CA ASP A 271 -3.48 15.65 8.24
C ASP A 271 -4.94 15.64 8.68
N VAL A 272 -5.85 16.00 7.78
CA VAL A 272 -7.29 16.02 8.04
C VAL A 272 -7.96 14.79 7.48
N GLN A 273 -8.84 14.21 8.29
CA GLN A 273 -9.72 13.14 7.88
C GLN A 273 -10.78 13.70 6.93
N VAL A 274 -10.88 13.08 5.75
CA VAL A 274 -11.82 13.43 4.70
C VAL A 274 -12.90 12.37 4.68
N ASN A 275 -14.14 12.80 4.87
CA ASN A 275 -15.27 11.90 4.89
C ASN A 275 -15.56 11.32 3.50
N PRO A 276 -16.29 10.19 3.41
CA PRO A 276 -16.71 9.61 2.14
C PRO A 276 -17.62 10.53 1.31
N TYR A 277 -17.70 10.26 0.01
CA TYR A 277 -18.66 10.93 -0.86
C TYR A 277 -20.07 10.36 -0.71
N ASP A 278 -21.08 11.22 -0.77
CA ASP A 278 -22.48 10.81 -0.94
C ASP A 278 -22.71 10.32 -2.38
N LEU A 279 -22.81 9.01 -2.54
CA LEU A 279 -23.01 8.35 -3.82
C LEU A 279 -24.33 7.55 -3.90
N ASP A 280 -25.12 7.54 -2.83
CA ASP A 280 -26.26 6.63 -2.66
C ASP A 280 -27.38 6.95 -3.66
N CYS A 281 -27.67 8.24 -3.84
CA CYS A 281 -28.66 8.69 -4.81
C CYS A 281 -28.26 8.31 -6.25
N TYR A 282 -26.98 8.43 -6.59
CA TYR A 282 -26.44 8.07 -7.90
C TYR A 282 -26.49 6.56 -8.15
N ALA A 283 -26.10 5.76 -7.15
CA ALA A 283 -26.16 4.30 -7.22
C ALA A 283 -27.60 3.81 -7.40
N SER A 284 -28.53 4.39 -6.63
CA SER A 284 -29.96 4.06 -6.70
C SER A 284 -30.58 4.42 -8.05
N ASN A 285 -30.25 5.60 -8.59
CA ASN A 285 -30.72 6.04 -9.90
C ASN A 285 -30.17 5.16 -11.03
N GLY A 286 -28.88 4.81 -10.98
CA GLY A 286 -28.26 3.93 -11.96
C GLY A 286 -28.88 2.53 -11.96
N TYR A 287 -29.14 1.98 -10.77
CA TYR A 287 -29.86 0.71 -10.61
C TYR A 287 -31.25 0.73 -11.26
N ARG A 288 -32.07 1.74 -10.94
CA ARG A 288 -33.44 1.91 -11.48
C ARG A 288 -33.42 1.98 -13.01
N LEU A 289 -32.47 2.73 -13.56
CA LEU A 289 -32.30 2.85 -15.01
C LEU A 289 -32.01 1.50 -15.67
N THR A 290 -31.18 0.66 -15.05
CA THR A 290 -30.79 -0.64 -15.61
C THR A 290 -31.86 -1.73 -15.49
N LYS A 291 -32.76 -1.67 -14.49
CA LYS A 291 -33.84 -2.65 -14.32
C LYS A 291 -35.16 -2.27 -14.99
N ASN A 292 -35.15 -1.24 -15.86
CA ASN A 292 -36.29 -0.87 -16.71
C ASN A 292 -37.60 -0.56 -15.94
N THR A 293 -37.51 -0.05 -14.72
CA THR A 293 -38.66 0.53 -14.01
C THR A 293 -38.84 1.98 -14.48
N ASP A 294 -39.72 2.16 -15.46
CA ASP A 294 -40.25 3.40 -16.04
C ASP A 294 -39.29 4.59 -16.29
N THR A 295 -39.10 4.81 -17.60
CA THR A 295 -38.51 5.93 -18.32
C THR A 295 -38.57 7.30 -17.62
N VAL A 296 -37.39 7.87 -17.34
CA VAL A 296 -37.02 9.30 -17.38
C VAL A 296 -37.77 10.27 -16.44
N SER A 297 -39.04 10.05 -16.09
CA SER A 297 -39.89 10.92 -15.26
C SER A 297 -39.76 10.66 -13.75
N LEU A 298 -39.10 9.57 -13.33
CA LEU A 298 -38.97 9.15 -11.92
C LEU A 298 -37.52 9.11 -11.40
N LEU A 299 -36.58 9.73 -12.10
CA LEU A 299 -35.24 10.01 -11.55
C LEU A 299 -35.38 11.14 -10.52
N SER A 300 -36.01 10.83 -9.40
CA SER A 300 -36.29 11.73 -8.29
C SER A 300 -36.12 10.96 -6.99
N ALA A 301 -35.12 10.08 -6.90
CA ALA A 301 -34.69 9.63 -5.58
C ALA A 301 -34.37 10.91 -4.79
N GLU A 302 -35.31 11.30 -3.94
CA GLU A 302 -35.14 12.42 -3.01
C GLU A 302 -33.87 12.10 -2.23
N ARG A 303 -33.01 13.11 -2.05
CA ARG A 303 -31.86 12.96 -1.16
C ARG A 303 -32.41 12.44 0.17
N PRO A 304 -31.93 11.31 0.70
CA PRO A 304 -32.42 10.84 1.99
C PRO A 304 -32.24 11.98 3.00
N THR A 305 -33.36 12.48 3.54
CA THR A 305 -33.35 13.53 4.57
C THR A 305 -33.01 12.87 5.90
N TYR A 306 -31.74 12.53 6.07
CA TYR A 306 -31.19 12.00 7.32
C TYR A 306 -30.08 12.92 7.84
N GLU A 307 -29.92 12.95 9.16
CA GLU A 307 -28.82 13.64 9.86
C GLU A 307 -27.42 13.18 9.36
N ASP A 308 -27.32 12.03 8.69
CA ASP A 308 -26.10 11.50 8.06
C ASP A 308 -25.54 12.38 6.92
N SER A 309 -26.37 13.24 6.32
CA SER A 309 -25.92 14.19 5.29
C SER A 309 -24.92 15.24 5.81
N LEU A 310 -24.82 15.42 7.14
CA LEU A 310 -23.81 16.30 7.75
C LEU A 310 -22.39 15.72 7.68
N TYR A 311 -22.26 14.40 7.50
CA TYR A 311 -20.96 13.72 7.49
C TYR A 311 -20.49 13.34 6.08
N LEU A 312 -21.36 13.24 5.07
CA LEU A 312 -20.96 12.89 3.71
C LEU A 312 -20.62 14.12 2.86
N LEU A 313 -19.61 13.99 2.00
CA LEU A 313 -19.19 15.06 1.10
C LEU A 313 -19.88 14.95 -0.26
N ASN A 314 -20.20 16.10 -0.87
CA ASN A 314 -20.62 16.10 -2.28
C ASN A 314 -19.47 15.60 -3.16
N PRO A 315 -19.69 14.60 -4.03
CA PRO A 315 -18.65 14.11 -4.92
C PRO A 315 -18.30 15.15 -6.01
N PRO A 316 -17.02 15.30 -6.37
CA PRO A 316 -16.61 16.19 -7.46
C PRO A 316 -17.07 15.65 -8.83
N ASP A 317 -17.13 16.52 -9.85
CA ASP A 317 -17.57 16.19 -11.22
C ASP A 317 -16.87 14.95 -11.80
N ILE A 318 -15.60 14.76 -11.45
CA ILE A 318 -14.78 13.63 -11.86
C ILE A 318 -13.81 13.24 -10.73
N PHE A 319 -13.70 11.95 -10.44
CA PHE A 319 -12.70 11.41 -9.51
C PHE A 319 -12.23 10.02 -9.94
N GLU A 320 -11.04 9.62 -9.50
CA GLU A 320 -10.53 8.26 -9.69
C GLU A 320 -11.23 7.25 -8.78
N CYS A 321 -11.59 6.11 -9.34
CA CYS A 321 -12.35 5.08 -8.65
C CYS A 321 -11.84 3.66 -8.95
N ASP A 322 -12.36 2.72 -8.17
CA ASP A 322 -12.21 1.30 -8.40
C ASP A 322 -13.09 0.81 -9.58
N PRO A 323 -13.01 -0.47 -9.98
CA PRO A 323 -13.85 -1.03 -11.04
C PRO A 323 -15.37 -0.95 -10.78
N ASN A 324 -15.80 -0.75 -9.53
CA ASN A 324 -17.20 -0.60 -9.15
C ASN A 324 -17.65 0.87 -9.16
N GLY A 325 -16.73 1.81 -9.39
CA GLY A 325 -17.01 3.25 -9.40
C GLY A 325 -16.92 3.91 -8.03
N LEU A 326 -16.41 3.23 -7.01
CA LEU A 326 -16.23 3.75 -5.65
C LEU A 326 -14.86 4.45 -5.50
N PRO A 327 -14.78 5.54 -4.72
CA PRO A 327 -13.51 6.23 -4.51
C PRO A 327 -12.56 5.41 -3.62
N PHE A 328 -11.26 5.68 -3.74
CA PHE A 328 -10.27 4.96 -2.94
C PHE A 328 -10.28 5.39 -1.46
N TRP A 329 -10.34 4.40 -0.57
CA TRP A 329 -10.28 4.61 0.90
C TRP A 329 -8.90 4.25 1.47
N CYS A 330 -8.48 4.96 2.52
CA CYS A 330 -7.33 4.59 3.33
C CYS A 330 -7.78 4.19 4.73
N SER A 331 -7.87 2.87 4.99
CA SER A 331 -8.26 2.36 6.31
C SER A 331 -7.28 2.77 7.42
N ALA A 332 -5.98 2.90 7.09
CA ALA A 332 -4.96 3.29 8.05
C ALA A 332 -5.06 4.75 8.51
N CYS A 333 -5.70 5.61 7.73
CA CYS A 333 -5.96 7.01 8.06
C CYS A 333 -7.44 7.27 8.33
N SER A 334 -8.29 6.23 8.24
CA SER A 334 -9.76 6.33 8.26
C SER A 334 -10.31 7.47 7.41
N SER A 335 -9.75 7.66 6.22
CA SER A 335 -10.01 8.83 5.39
C SER A 335 -10.10 8.46 3.92
N LEU A 336 -10.92 9.19 3.19
CA LEU A 336 -10.90 9.20 1.73
C LEU A 336 -9.50 9.55 1.26
N LYS A 337 -8.94 8.76 0.33
CA LYS A 337 -7.63 9.08 -0.24
C LYS A 337 -7.79 10.28 -1.15
N LEU A 338 -7.00 11.32 -0.87
CA LEU A 338 -6.83 12.40 -1.82
C LEU A 338 -6.27 11.84 -3.15
N LEU A 339 -6.64 12.49 -4.25
CA LEU A 339 -6.12 12.17 -5.58
C LEU A 339 -4.58 12.11 -5.57
N ARG A 340 -4.00 11.07 -6.20
CA ARG A 340 -2.55 10.84 -6.28
C ARG A 340 -1.84 10.68 -4.92
N SER A 341 -2.60 10.42 -3.86
CA SER A 341 -2.04 10.20 -2.53
C SER A 341 -1.79 8.72 -2.23
N HIS A 342 -0.68 8.45 -1.55
CA HIS A 342 -0.34 7.09 -1.11
C HIS A 342 -0.03 7.08 0.39
N HIS A 343 -0.55 6.08 1.10
CA HIS A 343 -0.25 5.88 2.50
C HIS A 343 1.21 5.41 2.66
N SER A 344 2.03 6.23 3.30
CA SER A 344 3.39 5.87 3.62
C SER A 344 3.44 5.24 5.01
N SER A 345 3.87 3.99 5.08
CA SER A 345 4.13 3.32 6.35
C SER A 345 5.27 3.97 7.14
N LEU A 346 6.13 4.76 6.46
CA LEU A 346 7.25 5.48 7.08
C LEU A 346 6.76 6.69 7.89
N THR A 347 5.82 7.45 7.33
CA THR A 347 5.25 8.65 7.96
C THR A 347 3.94 8.37 8.68
N THR A 348 3.38 7.17 8.51
CA THR A 348 2.06 6.73 9.01
C THR A 348 0.89 7.58 8.53
N LYS A 349 1.08 8.35 7.45
CA LYS A 349 0.09 9.27 6.87
C LYS A 349 0.00 9.09 5.35
N CYS A 350 -1.13 9.48 4.77
CA CYS A 350 -1.25 9.65 3.32
C CYS A 350 -0.41 10.85 2.87
N ILE A 351 0.43 10.62 1.87
CA ILE A 351 1.29 11.63 1.28
C ILE A 351 0.66 12.06 -0.05
N PRO A 352 0.25 13.33 -0.19
CA PRO A 352 -0.28 13.85 -1.46
C PRO A 352 0.82 13.93 -2.50
N PHE A 353 0.48 13.63 -3.76
CA PHE A 353 1.42 13.64 -4.88
C PHE A 353 2.66 12.79 -4.56
N PHE A 354 2.45 11.57 -4.08
CA PHE A 354 3.56 10.71 -3.66
C PHE A 354 4.36 10.27 -4.89
N ASP A 355 5.67 10.54 -4.89
CA ASP A 355 6.57 10.10 -5.95
C ASP A 355 7.34 8.84 -5.54
N HIS A 356 8.23 8.97 -4.55
CA HIS A 356 9.01 7.86 -4.01
C HIS A 356 9.64 8.19 -2.64
N TYR A 357 10.19 7.17 -1.98
CA TYR A 357 11.13 7.36 -0.87
C TYR A 357 12.55 7.40 -1.41
N CYS A 358 13.24 8.54 -1.27
CA CYS A 358 14.61 8.69 -1.72
C CYS A 358 15.57 8.30 -0.59
N SER A 359 16.30 7.20 -0.77
CA SER A 359 17.28 6.75 0.23
C SER A 359 18.45 7.72 0.36
N PHE A 360 18.91 8.34 -0.73
CA PHE A 360 20.03 9.30 -0.74
C PHE A 360 19.73 10.57 0.06
N ILE A 361 18.49 11.04 0.04
CA ILE A 361 18.05 12.18 0.83
C ILE A 361 17.61 11.75 2.24
N GLY A 362 17.07 10.54 2.37
CA GLY A 362 16.47 10.03 3.60
C GLY A 362 15.05 10.50 3.83
N SER A 363 14.38 11.06 2.81
CA SER A 363 13.03 11.61 2.90
C SER A 363 12.11 11.05 1.83
N THR A 364 10.81 11.07 2.11
CA THR A 364 9.79 10.83 1.09
C THR A 364 9.65 12.08 0.24
N ILE A 365 9.62 11.92 -1.08
CA ILE A 365 9.37 12.99 -2.04
C ILE A 365 7.88 13.02 -2.35
N GLY A 366 7.27 14.18 -2.15
CA GLY A 366 5.86 14.42 -2.38
C GLY A 366 5.58 15.88 -2.71
N LYS A 367 4.30 16.27 -2.67
CA LYS A 367 3.83 17.61 -3.08
C LYS A 367 4.70 18.77 -2.60
N ARG A 368 5.04 18.80 -1.30
CA ARG A 368 5.64 20.01 -0.68
C ARG A 368 7.15 20.13 -0.83
N ASN A 369 7.86 19.05 -1.14
CA ASN A 369 9.31 19.04 -1.25
C ASN A 369 9.83 18.63 -2.65
N TYR A 370 8.95 18.40 -3.62
CA TYR A 370 9.32 18.05 -4.98
C TYR A 370 10.19 19.12 -5.66
N GLY A 371 9.80 20.40 -5.61
CA GLY A 371 10.59 21.50 -6.19
C GLY A 371 12.04 21.58 -5.66
N PRO A 372 12.25 21.65 -4.33
CA PRO A 372 13.58 21.57 -3.74
C PRO A 372 14.36 20.30 -4.12
N PHE A 373 13.68 19.15 -4.23
CA PHE A 373 14.31 17.91 -4.70
C PHE A 373 14.81 18.03 -6.14
N MET A 374 14.02 18.62 -7.03
CA MET A 374 14.43 18.85 -8.42
C MET A 374 15.61 19.82 -8.51
N ILE A 375 15.62 20.90 -7.72
CA ILE A 375 16.77 21.83 -7.65
C ILE A 375 18.02 21.07 -7.18
N PHE A 376 17.89 20.20 -6.17
CA PHE A 376 18.99 19.36 -5.70
C PHE A 376 19.55 18.48 -6.82
N VAL A 377 18.70 17.75 -7.56
CA VAL A 377 19.12 16.84 -8.64
C VAL A 377 19.76 17.62 -9.80
N ILE A 378 19.17 18.73 -10.22
CA ILE A 378 19.72 19.58 -11.30
C ILE A 378 21.09 20.13 -10.89
N CYS A 379 21.20 20.65 -9.67
CA CYS A 379 22.44 21.23 -9.17
C CYS A 379 23.54 20.17 -9.02
N ALA A 380 23.18 18.97 -8.54
CA ALA A 380 24.09 17.83 -8.46
C ALA A 380 24.61 17.42 -9.85
N GLU A 381 23.72 17.33 -10.84
CA GLU A 381 24.09 16.98 -12.23
C GLU A 381 25.05 18.01 -12.84
N VAL A 382 24.73 19.31 -12.72
CA VAL A 382 25.60 20.38 -13.21
C VAL A 382 26.97 20.34 -12.52
N MET A 383 27.02 20.11 -11.21
CA MET A 383 28.26 20.03 -10.46
C MET A 383 29.11 18.81 -10.85
N LEU A 384 28.49 17.64 -11.08
CA LEU A 384 29.17 16.41 -11.50
C LEU A 384 29.76 16.54 -12.91
N LEU A 385 28.98 17.11 -13.84
CA LEU A 385 29.44 17.38 -15.21
C LEU A 385 30.54 18.43 -15.22
N PHE A 386 30.35 19.55 -14.51
CA PHE A 386 31.36 20.61 -14.42
C PHE A 386 32.68 20.08 -13.89
N THR A 387 32.65 19.32 -12.78
CA THR A 387 33.85 18.70 -12.19
C THR A 387 34.53 17.74 -13.16
N SER A 388 33.78 16.88 -13.83
CA SER A 388 34.35 15.91 -14.77
C SER A 388 34.99 16.62 -15.97
N ILE A 389 34.31 17.60 -16.54
CA ILE A 389 34.78 18.36 -17.71
C ILE A 389 36.04 19.15 -17.38
N THR A 390 36.07 19.89 -16.26
CA THR A 390 37.23 20.70 -15.89
C THR A 390 38.46 19.85 -15.59
N VAL A 391 38.29 18.71 -14.90
CA VAL A 391 39.39 17.78 -14.60
C VAL A 391 39.93 17.13 -15.87
N ILE A 392 39.07 16.73 -16.82
CA ILE A 392 39.51 16.17 -18.10
C ILE A 392 40.28 17.20 -18.92
N ILE A 393 39.73 18.41 -19.07
CA ILE A 393 40.34 19.47 -19.89
C ILE A 393 41.70 19.89 -19.30
N TYR A 394 41.75 20.21 -18.01
CA TYR A 394 43.02 20.65 -17.39
C TYR A 394 44.00 19.49 -17.24
N GLY A 395 43.53 18.28 -16.92
CA GLY A 395 44.40 17.11 -16.91
C GLY A 395 45.06 16.85 -18.27
N GLY A 396 44.34 17.07 -19.37
CA GLY A 396 44.85 16.97 -20.73
C GLY A 396 45.80 18.10 -21.14
N ILE A 397 45.43 19.36 -20.88
CA ILE A 397 46.26 20.54 -21.22
C ILE A 397 47.64 20.46 -20.57
N TRP A 398 47.70 20.01 -19.31
CA TRP A 398 48.93 20.02 -18.52
C TRP A 398 49.66 18.67 -18.49
N ASN A 399 49.16 17.67 -19.23
CA ASN A 399 49.66 16.29 -19.26
C ASN A 399 49.94 15.73 -17.84
N SER A 400 49.05 16.04 -16.90
CA SER A 400 49.28 15.92 -15.46
C SER A 400 48.24 15.05 -14.76
N LEU A 401 47.52 14.23 -15.53
CA LEU A 401 46.55 13.25 -15.04
C LEU A 401 47.24 12.22 -14.15
N ASN A 402 47.14 12.42 -12.84
CA ASN A 402 47.54 11.44 -11.86
C ASN A 402 46.39 10.46 -11.55
N ALA A 403 46.71 9.36 -10.88
CA ALA A 403 45.71 8.35 -10.52
C ALA A 403 44.52 8.93 -9.74
N ALA A 404 44.76 9.93 -8.89
CA ALA A 404 43.70 10.58 -8.11
C ALA A 404 42.67 11.31 -8.99
N PHE A 405 43.11 12.02 -10.04
CA PHE A 405 42.20 12.69 -10.98
C PHE A 405 41.44 11.70 -11.86
N ILE A 406 42.08 10.60 -12.25
CA ILE A 406 41.40 9.53 -12.98
C ILE A 406 40.28 8.94 -12.12
N VAL A 407 40.57 8.61 -10.86
CA VAL A 407 39.57 8.12 -9.91
C VAL A 407 38.44 9.13 -9.72
N LEU A 408 38.77 10.43 -9.57
CA LEU A 408 37.77 11.49 -9.44
C LEU A 408 36.83 11.52 -10.66
N VAL A 409 37.37 11.53 -11.88
CA VAL A 409 36.57 11.55 -13.13
C VAL A 409 35.72 10.29 -13.28
N VAL A 410 36.25 9.11 -12.94
CA VAL A 410 35.48 7.86 -12.99
C VAL A 410 34.30 7.92 -12.02
N ILE A 411 34.53 8.38 -10.80
CA ILE A 411 33.48 8.52 -9.79
C ILE A 411 32.45 9.56 -10.25
N THR A 412 32.86 10.78 -10.57
CA THR A 412 31.93 11.86 -10.94
C THR A 412 31.19 11.57 -12.24
N GLY A 413 31.87 10.97 -13.23
CA GLY A 413 31.26 10.55 -14.48
C GLY A 413 30.24 9.41 -14.31
N THR A 414 30.54 8.42 -13.47
CA THR A 414 29.57 7.34 -13.15
C THR A 414 28.34 7.91 -12.48
N PHE A 415 28.52 8.79 -11.49
CA PHE A 415 27.40 9.45 -10.82
C PHE A 415 26.64 10.39 -11.74
N ALA A 416 27.30 11.12 -12.66
CA ALA A 416 26.63 11.95 -13.66
C ALA A 416 25.71 11.11 -14.56
N ILE A 417 26.12 9.91 -14.97
CA ILE A 417 25.24 9.02 -15.76
C ILE A 417 24.02 8.60 -14.95
N LEU A 418 24.21 8.23 -13.68
CA LEU A 418 23.11 7.77 -12.80
C LEU A 418 22.13 8.91 -12.47
N VAL A 419 22.66 10.08 -12.07
CA VAL A 419 21.89 11.27 -11.72
C VAL A 419 21.25 11.87 -12.97
N GLY A 420 21.96 11.92 -14.09
CA GLY A 420 21.44 12.34 -15.39
C GLY A 420 20.28 11.47 -15.87
N ASN A 421 20.35 10.14 -15.72
CA ASN A 421 19.21 9.27 -16.02
C ASN A 421 18.02 9.53 -15.08
N LEU A 422 18.26 9.77 -13.79
CA LEU A 422 17.19 10.16 -12.86
C LEU A 422 16.56 11.49 -13.29
N LEU A 423 17.37 12.50 -13.62
CA LEU A 423 16.92 13.82 -14.05
C LEU A 423 16.12 13.75 -15.35
N PHE A 424 16.59 12.99 -16.33
CA PHE A 424 15.88 12.76 -17.59
C PHE A 424 14.48 12.17 -17.36
N ASN A 425 14.40 11.15 -16.49
CA ASN A 425 13.14 10.53 -16.13
C ASN A 425 12.20 11.50 -15.41
N GLN A 426 12.69 12.29 -14.46
CA GLN A 426 11.88 13.29 -13.73
C GLN A 426 11.41 14.44 -14.64
N ILE A 427 12.23 14.85 -15.62
CA ILE A 427 11.83 15.82 -16.65
C ILE A 427 10.74 15.21 -17.54
N SER A 428 10.90 13.95 -17.98
CA SER A 428 9.88 13.26 -18.78
C SER A 428 8.55 13.13 -18.03
N ASP A 429 8.61 12.81 -16.74
CA ASP A 429 7.46 12.77 -15.84
C ASP A 429 6.73 14.11 -15.77
N LEU A 430 7.49 15.21 -15.68
CA LEU A 430 6.94 16.57 -15.71
C LEU A 430 6.26 16.92 -17.04
N PHE A 431 6.86 16.53 -18.18
CA PHE A 431 6.23 16.70 -19.50
C PHE A 431 4.92 15.92 -19.63
N ASN A 432 4.86 14.73 -19.03
CA ASN A 432 3.68 13.87 -19.06
C ASN A 432 2.67 14.17 -17.93
N GLY A 433 3.03 15.01 -16.95
CA GLY A 433 2.20 15.29 -15.79
C GLY A 433 2.01 14.09 -14.84
N GLU A 434 2.89 13.09 -14.88
CA GLU A 434 2.78 11.85 -14.10
C GLU A 434 3.88 11.73 -13.03
N THR A 435 3.63 11.11 -11.89
CA THR A 435 4.70 10.75 -10.93
C THR A 435 5.48 9.53 -11.42
N THR A 436 6.66 9.29 -10.85
CA THR A 436 7.45 8.06 -11.09
C THR A 436 6.62 6.80 -10.81
N LEU A 437 5.79 6.83 -9.76
CA LEU A 437 4.90 5.73 -9.42
C LEU A 437 3.84 5.49 -10.50
N GLU A 438 3.21 6.56 -10.99
CA GLU A 438 2.22 6.52 -12.07
C GLU A 438 2.84 6.00 -13.37
N ARG A 439 4.03 6.48 -13.74
CA ARG A 439 4.79 5.96 -14.89
C ARG A 439 5.09 4.47 -14.75
N MET A 440 5.58 4.04 -13.60
CA MET A 440 5.87 2.61 -13.35
C MET A 440 4.60 1.75 -13.46
N HIS A 441 3.48 2.24 -12.94
CA HIS A 441 2.19 1.58 -13.04
C HIS A 441 1.76 1.42 -14.51
N ARG A 442 1.86 2.50 -15.29
CA ARG A 442 1.57 2.54 -16.72
C ARG A 442 2.44 1.59 -17.53
N ILE A 443 3.76 1.55 -17.28
CA ILE A 443 4.69 0.64 -17.96
C ILE A 443 4.32 -0.83 -17.67
N ARG A 444 4.03 -1.15 -16.41
CA ARG A 444 3.61 -2.51 -16.01
C ARG A 444 2.30 -2.90 -16.69
N TRP A 445 1.35 -1.98 -16.76
CA TRP A 445 0.08 -2.20 -17.46
C TRP A 445 0.30 -2.47 -18.96
N LYS A 446 1.08 -1.64 -19.66
CA LYS A 446 1.41 -1.87 -21.08
C LYS A 446 2.10 -3.22 -21.32
N LYS A 447 3.01 -3.62 -20.43
CA LYS A 447 3.69 -4.92 -20.50
C LYS A 447 2.70 -6.08 -20.31
N SER A 448 1.76 -5.96 -19.38
CA SER A 448 0.70 -6.96 -19.16
C SER A 448 -0.13 -7.17 -20.43
N LEU A 449 -0.59 -6.09 -21.06
CA LEU A 449 -1.39 -6.15 -22.29
C LEU A 449 -0.66 -6.86 -23.46
N ARG A 450 0.65 -6.63 -23.59
CA ARG A 450 1.47 -7.30 -24.61
C ARG A 450 1.66 -8.79 -24.35
N SER A 451 1.63 -9.22 -23.09
CA SER A 451 1.96 -10.60 -22.71
C SER A 451 0.84 -11.62 -22.99
N LYS A 452 -0.38 -11.21 -23.37
CA LYS A 452 -1.58 -12.05 -23.58
C LYS A 452 -1.97 -12.99 -22.42
N THR A 453 -1.22 -13.04 -21.33
CA THR A 453 -1.57 -13.79 -20.11
C THR A 453 -2.59 -12.99 -19.28
N PRO A 454 -3.78 -13.52 -18.98
CA PRO A 454 -4.67 -12.91 -18.00
C PRO A 454 -4.06 -13.12 -16.62
N GLN A 455 -3.26 -12.15 -16.15
CA GLN A 455 -2.87 -12.14 -14.75
C GLN A 455 -4.10 -11.78 -13.92
N ASN A 456 -4.44 -12.63 -12.94
CA ASN A 456 -5.48 -12.40 -11.91
C ASN A 456 -5.30 -11.07 -11.12
N ASN A 457 -4.22 -10.33 -11.35
CA ASN A 457 -3.92 -9.01 -10.79
C ASN A 457 -4.33 -7.83 -11.67
N MET A 458 -4.97 -8.05 -12.83
CA MET A 458 -5.31 -6.95 -13.75
C MET A 458 -6.30 -5.95 -13.14
N GLY A 459 -7.19 -6.40 -12.24
CA GLY A 459 -8.09 -5.52 -11.48
C GLY A 459 -7.39 -4.54 -10.54
N ASN A 460 -6.12 -4.80 -10.17
CA ASN A 460 -5.30 -3.87 -9.38
C ASN A 460 -4.54 -2.85 -10.25
N LEU A 461 -4.51 -3.05 -11.58
CA LEU A 461 -3.76 -2.22 -12.54
C LEU A 461 -4.66 -1.35 -13.43
N THR A 462 -5.95 -1.68 -13.50
CA THR A 462 -6.95 -0.90 -14.26
C THR A 462 -7.53 0.19 -13.36
N SER A 463 -7.18 1.44 -13.65
CA SER A 463 -7.79 2.61 -13.00
C SER A 463 -9.05 3.02 -13.76
N TYR A 464 -10.08 3.45 -13.03
CA TYR A 464 -11.32 3.96 -13.60
C TYR A 464 -11.53 5.41 -13.14
N VAL A 465 -12.37 6.14 -13.87
CA VAL A 465 -12.88 7.44 -13.41
C VAL A 465 -14.39 7.41 -13.32
N ASN A 466 -14.91 7.95 -12.23
CA ASN A 466 -16.33 8.17 -12.03
C ASN A 466 -16.63 9.63 -12.36
N THR A 467 -17.57 9.88 -13.27
CA THR A 467 -17.97 11.23 -13.67
C THR A 467 -19.48 11.37 -13.87
N ILE A 468 -20.00 12.59 -13.82
CA ILE A 468 -21.41 12.90 -14.05
C ILE A 468 -21.77 12.64 -15.51
N HIS A 469 -22.95 12.07 -15.76
CA HIS A 469 -23.42 11.80 -17.11
C HIS A 469 -23.73 13.13 -17.84
N PRO A 470 -23.21 13.37 -19.07
CA PRO A 470 -23.29 14.68 -19.74
C PRO A 470 -24.70 15.21 -20.00
N TYR A 471 -25.67 14.31 -20.15
CA TYR A 471 -27.07 14.66 -20.45
C TYR A 471 -28.01 14.46 -19.24
N ASN A 472 -27.50 13.92 -18.12
CA ASN A 472 -28.33 13.57 -16.97
C ASN A 472 -27.53 13.68 -15.68
N GLU A 473 -27.62 14.84 -15.03
CA GLU A 473 -26.83 15.16 -13.82
C GLU A 473 -27.16 14.26 -12.62
N LYS A 474 -28.25 13.50 -12.67
CA LYS A 474 -28.68 12.57 -11.61
C LYS A 474 -28.02 11.20 -11.72
N LEU A 475 -27.21 10.98 -12.76
CA LEU A 475 -26.50 9.74 -13.03
C LEU A 475 -25.00 9.97 -13.06
N ARG A 476 -24.28 8.98 -12.56
CA ARG A 476 -22.83 8.88 -12.68
C ARG A 476 -22.48 7.67 -13.53
N ILE A 477 -21.34 7.77 -14.21
CA ILE A 477 -20.84 6.74 -15.09
C ILE A 477 -19.37 6.49 -14.80
N VAL A 478 -18.98 5.23 -15.00
CA VAL A 478 -17.64 4.71 -14.74
C VAL A 478 -16.98 4.46 -16.09
N VAL A 479 -15.89 5.17 -16.36
CA VAL A 479 -15.13 5.08 -17.60
C VAL A 479 -13.79 4.42 -17.31
N ALA A 480 -13.45 3.40 -18.08
CA ALA A 480 -12.15 2.73 -17.97
C ALA A 480 -11.05 3.62 -18.53
N LEU A 481 -9.94 3.74 -17.79
CA LEU A 481 -8.74 4.39 -18.33
C LEU A 481 -8.00 3.46 -19.27
N GLN A 482 -7.27 4.07 -20.19
CA GLN A 482 -6.35 3.40 -21.10
C GLN A 482 -4.90 3.69 -20.67
N PRO A 483 -3.94 2.80 -20.97
CA PRO A 483 -2.54 3.00 -20.59
C PRO A 483 -1.87 4.23 -21.21
N ASP A 484 -2.45 4.83 -22.24
CA ASP A 484 -1.94 6.05 -22.87
C ASP A 484 -2.60 7.32 -22.32
N ASP A 485 -3.58 7.19 -21.42
CA ASP A 485 -4.19 8.34 -20.76
C ASP A 485 -3.18 8.99 -19.81
N LEU A 486 -3.13 10.32 -19.86
CA LEU A 486 -2.35 11.16 -18.96
C LEU A 486 -3.30 12.09 -18.19
N PRO A 487 -3.98 11.58 -17.15
CA PRO A 487 -5.11 12.27 -16.52
C PRO A 487 -4.76 13.64 -15.95
N TYR A 488 -3.54 13.78 -15.48
CA TYR A 488 -3.05 14.95 -14.76
C TYR A 488 -2.18 15.87 -15.60
N ASN A 489 -2.03 15.60 -16.90
CA ASN A 489 -1.21 16.46 -17.75
C ASN A 489 -1.97 17.72 -18.13
N LYS A 490 -1.50 18.86 -17.64
CA LYS A 490 -2.05 20.18 -17.96
C LYS A 490 -1.22 20.97 -18.96
N GLY A 491 -0.10 20.39 -19.40
CA GLY A 491 0.91 21.06 -20.20
C GLY A 491 2.12 21.45 -19.35
N PHE A 492 3.28 21.52 -20.00
CA PHE A 492 4.57 21.64 -19.32
C PHE A 492 4.66 22.83 -18.36
N ILE A 493 4.19 24.02 -18.76
CA ILE A 493 4.28 25.24 -17.94
C ILE A 493 3.42 25.12 -16.68
N GLU A 494 2.20 24.61 -16.79
CA GLU A 494 1.30 24.46 -15.63
C GLU A 494 1.78 23.34 -14.70
N ASN A 495 2.25 22.22 -15.26
CA ASN A 495 2.87 21.16 -14.47
C ASN A 495 4.10 21.70 -13.72
N TRP A 496 4.97 22.44 -14.40
CA TRP A 496 6.16 23.08 -13.81
C TRP A 496 5.78 23.95 -12.62
N ASN A 497 4.85 24.89 -12.83
CA ASN A 497 4.44 25.82 -11.77
C ASN A 497 3.81 25.10 -10.58
N SER A 498 2.94 24.12 -10.85
CA SER A 498 2.29 23.33 -9.80
C SER A 498 3.28 22.49 -9.00
N TRP A 499 4.29 21.88 -9.63
CA TRP A 499 5.15 20.92 -8.92
C TRP A 499 6.34 21.59 -8.23
N PHE A 500 6.83 22.71 -8.76
CA PHE A 500 7.99 23.40 -8.21
C PHE A 500 7.64 24.42 -7.14
N PHE A 501 6.50 25.09 -7.24
CA PHE A 501 6.19 26.24 -6.39
C PHE A 501 5.00 26.03 -5.43
N ASP A 502 4.15 25.02 -5.64
CA ASP A 502 3.00 24.77 -4.75
C ASP A 502 3.37 24.04 -3.44
N ILE A 503 3.86 24.81 -2.48
CA ILE A 503 4.19 24.35 -1.13
C ILE A 503 3.00 24.34 -0.15
N SER A 504 1.78 24.59 -0.65
CA SER A 504 0.59 24.72 0.19
C SER A 504 0.32 23.45 1.00
N LYS A 505 -0.13 23.64 2.25
CA LYS A 505 -0.56 22.55 3.14
C LYS A 505 -2.06 22.34 2.94
N LEU A 506 -2.46 21.08 2.78
CA LEU A 506 -3.86 20.68 2.69
C LEU A 506 -4.38 20.45 4.10
N LYS A 507 -4.76 21.54 4.78
CA LYS A 507 -5.20 21.52 6.18
C LYS A 507 -6.70 21.57 6.34
N GLU A 508 -7.44 22.01 5.33
CA GLU A 508 -8.88 22.17 5.40
C GLU A 508 -9.58 21.29 4.38
N PRO A 509 -10.80 20.77 4.69
CA PRO A 509 -11.59 19.97 3.75
C PRO A 509 -11.82 20.66 2.40
N ASP A 510 -12.05 21.96 2.39
CA ASP A 510 -12.27 22.73 1.16
C ASP A 510 -11.03 22.76 0.26
N GLN A 511 -9.84 22.87 0.86
CA GLN A 511 -8.57 22.81 0.14
C GLN A 511 -8.34 21.42 -0.49
N ILE A 512 -8.73 20.36 0.22
CA ILE A 512 -8.65 18.96 -0.24
C ILE A 512 -9.62 18.73 -1.41
N SER A 513 -10.85 19.23 -1.30
CA SER A 513 -11.85 19.17 -2.36
C SER A 513 -11.38 19.93 -3.61
N HIS A 514 -10.91 21.16 -3.42
CA HIS A 514 -10.37 21.99 -4.51
C HIS A 514 -9.14 21.35 -5.19
N TYR A 515 -8.23 20.77 -4.41
CA TYR A 515 -7.09 20.03 -4.93
C TYR A 515 -7.51 18.85 -5.82
N SER A 516 -8.51 18.08 -5.39
CA SER A 516 -9.01 16.94 -6.15
C SER A 516 -9.68 17.37 -7.46
N TYR A 517 -10.40 18.49 -7.45
CA TYR A 517 -11.08 19.03 -8.63
C TYR A 517 -10.13 19.56 -9.71
N THR A 518 -9.11 20.30 -9.27
CA THR A 518 -8.23 21.06 -10.17
C THR A 518 -7.19 20.20 -10.86
N MET A 519 -6.96 18.97 -10.41
CA MET A 519 -5.85 18.14 -10.85
C MET A 519 -5.99 17.53 -12.25
N PHE A 520 -7.21 17.20 -12.69
CA PHE A 520 -7.42 16.62 -14.00
C PHE A 520 -7.21 17.64 -15.12
N GLY A 521 -6.41 17.29 -16.13
CA GLY A 521 -6.13 18.13 -17.29
C GLY A 521 -7.34 18.30 -18.21
N ILE A 522 -7.46 19.47 -18.84
CA ILE A 522 -8.57 19.79 -19.76
C ILE A 522 -8.61 18.81 -20.95
N LYS A 523 -7.44 18.47 -21.50
CA LYS A 523 -7.31 17.51 -22.61
C LYS A 523 -7.87 16.14 -22.22
N PHE A 524 -7.54 15.69 -21.01
CA PHE A 524 -8.04 14.42 -20.48
C PHE A 524 -9.56 14.44 -20.28
N LYS A 525 -10.11 15.49 -19.65
CA LYS A 525 -11.57 15.64 -19.50
C LYS A 525 -12.30 15.57 -20.86
N LYS A 526 -11.73 16.18 -21.91
CA LYS A 526 -12.26 16.09 -23.28
C LYS A 526 -12.21 14.66 -23.83
N THR A 527 -11.11 13.94 -23.64
CA THR A 527 -10.99 12.52 -24.05
C THR A 527 -12.03 11.63 -23.36
N ILE A 528 -12.24 11.82 -22.05
CA ILE A 528 -13.28 11.08 -21.32
C ILE A 528 -14.66 11.40 -21.89
N ARG A 529 -14.97 12.68 -22.15
CA ARG A 529 -16.25 13.08 -22.77
C ARG A 529 -16.48 12.41 -24.12
N GLN A 530 -15.46 12.34 -24.97
CA GLN A 530 -15.54 11.64 -26.26
C GLN A 530 -15.81 10.15 -26.11
N ARG A 531 -15.18 9.48 -25.12
CA ARG A 531 -15.46 8.07 -24.81
C ARG A 531 -16.90 7.84 -24.35
N ILE A 532 -17.45 8.79 -23.59
CA ILE A 532 -18.84 8.73 -23.15
C ILE A 532 -19.79 8.85 -24.35
N GLU A 533 -19.51 9.76 -25.28
CA GLU A 533 -20.33 9.97 -26.49
C GLU A 533 -20.37 8.74 -27.43
N ILE A 534 -19.30 7.94 -27.47
CA ILE A 534 -19.25 6.67 -28.23
C ILE A 534 -19.79 5.46 -27.44
N GLY A 535 -20.27 5.66 -26.21
CA GLY A 535 -20.85 4.58 -25.38
C GLY A 535 -19.85 3.73 -24.60
N GLU A 536 -18.57 4.14 -24.50
CA GLU A 536 -17.54 3.41 -23.73
C GLU A 536 -17.60 3.74 -22.23
N TYR A 537 -18.73 3.43 -21.58
CA TYR A 537 -18.91 3.64 -20.14
C TYR A 537 -19.84 2.59 -19.51
N LYS A 538 -19.79 2.48 -18.18
CA LYS A 538 -20.75 1.72 -17.39
C LYS A 538 -21.56 2.67 -16.52
N ILE A 539 -22.85 2.42 -16.33
CA ILE A 539 -23.68 3.18 -15.39
C ILE A 539 -23.25 2.80 -13.97
N PHE A 540 -22.95 3.80 -13.14
CA PHE A 540 -22.63 3.57 -11.72
C PHE A 540 -23.89 3.08 -10.99
N GLY A 541 -23.76 2.03 -10.16
CA GLY A 541 -24.92 1.41 -9.50
C GLY A 541 -25.68 0.37 -10.32
N ALA A 542 -25.22 0.06 -11.55
CA ALA A 542 -25.84 -0.96 -12.41
C ALA A 542 -25.75 -2.40 -11.87
N ASN A 543 -24.79 -2.68 -10.99
CA ASN A 543 -24.58 -4.02 -10.42
C ASN A 543 -25.33 -4.16 -9.08
N ASP A 544 -26.04 -5.27 -8.89
CA ASP A 544 -26.79 -5.61 -7.66
C ASP A 544 -25.93 -5.57 -6.37
N GLY A 545 -24.61 -5.76 -6.48
CA GLY A 545 -23.67 -5.89 -5.36
C GLY A 545 -23.25 -4.58 -4.65
N LEU A 546 -23.76 -3.42 -5.06
CA LEU A 546 -23.49 -2.13 -4.40
C LEU A 546 -24.52 -1.79 -3.30
N ARG A 547 -25.52 -2.66 -3.08
CA ARG A 547 -26.42 -2.61 -1.92
C ARG A 547 -25.86 -3.53 -0.83
N GLY A 548 -25.10 -2.98 0.11
CA GLY A 548 -24.55 -3.70 1.25
C GLY A 548 -24.13 -2.75 2.33
#